data_AF-A0A842Q5Y2-F1
#
_entry.id   AF-A0A842Q5Y2-F1
#
_cell.length_a   1.000
_cell.length_b   1.000
_cell.length_c   1.000
_cell.angle_alpha   90.00
_cell.angle_beta   90.00
_cell.angle_gamma   90.00
#
_symmetry.space_group_name_H-M   'P 1'
#
loop_
_entity.id
_entity.type
_entity.pdbx_description
1 polymer ?
#
loop_
_entity_poly.entity_id
_entity_poly.type
_entity_poly.pdbx_seq_one_letter_code
_entity_poly.pdbx_strand_id
1 'polypeptide(L)'
;METKTDSSSNINWDDVIKKEVRGINNADLGEIQQVDENFILSQKGTIGKEKFYIPKSLVSYYDGNILHVSITEEEAKNMYMEGSSPIV
;
A
#
# COMPACT_ATOMS: atom_id res chain seq x y z
N MET A 1 -33.56 4.94 -0.79
CA MET A 1 -32.38 4.81 -1.67
C MET A 1 -31.54 6.05 -1.43
N GLU A 2 -30.61 6.00 -0.50
CA GLU A 2 -29.72 7.15 -0.22
C GLU A 2 -28.43 6.96 -1.00
N THR A 3 -28.26 7.80 -2.01
CA THR A 3 -27.05 7.91 -2.81
C THR A 3 -26.05 8.79 -2.07
N LYS A 4 -25.08 8.18 -1.39
CA LYS A 4 -23.82 8.85 -1.04
C LYS A 4 -22.91 8.79 -2.26
N THR A 5 -22.88 9.89 -2.99
CA THR A 5 -21.89 10.19 -4.02
C THR A 5 -20.53 10.30 -3.37
N ASP A 6 -19.78 9.21 -3.35
CA ASP A 6 -18.36 9.21 -3.02
C ASP A 6 -17.60 9.19 -4.35
N SER A 7 -17.09 10.35 -4.75
CA SER A 7 -16.23 10.49 -5.94
C SER A 7 -14.81 9.97 -5.70
N SER A 8 -14.60 9.06 -4.74
CA SER A 8 -13.34 8.32 -4.67
C SER A 8 -13.23 7.46 -5.92
N SER A 9 -12.11 7.62 -6.63
CA SER A 9 -11.60 6.66 -7.59
C SER A 9 -11.92 5.25 -7.09
N ASN A 10 -12.89 4.58 -7.73
CA ASN A 10 -13.30 3.23 -7.35
C ASN A 10 -12.17 2.29 -7.72
N ILE A 11 -11.15 2.20 -6.87
CA ILE A 11 -10.06 1.25 -7.02
C ILE A 11 -10.70 -0.12 -6.87
N ASN A 12 -10.68 -0.91 -7.96
CA ASN A 12 -11.01 -2.31 -7.86
C ASN A 12 -9.85 -3.02 -7.17
N TRP A 13 -10.02 -3.33 -5.88
CA TRP A 13 -8.97 -3.90 -5.04
C TRP A 13 -8.54 -5.31 -5.48
N ASP A 14 -9.37 -6.03 -6.24
CA ASP A 14 -8.97 -7.30 -6.84
C ASP A 14 -7.96 -7.11 -7.99
N ASP A 15 -8.03 -5.99 -8.72
CA ASP A 15 -7.14 -5.70 -9.85
C ASP A 15 -5.76 -5.19 -9.42
N VAL A 16 -5.60 -4.81 -8.14
CA VAL A 16 -4.32 -4.30 -7.63
C VAL A 16 -3.37 -5.41 -7.18
N ILE A 17 -3.84 -6.65 -7.06
CA ILE A 17 -2.96 -7.78 -6.71
C ILE A 17 -1.89 -7.96 -7.80
N LYS A 18 -0.64 -8.19 -7.40
CA LYS A 18 0.57 -8.23 -8.25
C LYS A 18 0.96 -6.89 -8.90
N LYS A 19 0.35 -5.78 -8.48
CA LYS A 19 0.76 -4.43 -8.91
C LYS A 19 1.82 -3.87 -7.97
N GLU A 20 2.59 -2.90 -8.46
CA GLU A 20 3.60 -2.23 -7.64
C GLU A 20 2.96 -1.21 -6.68
N VAL A 21 3.58 -1.04 -5.52
CA VAL A 21 3.28 0.03 -4.57
C VAL A 21 4.42 1.03 -4.55
N ARG A 22 4.10 2.30 -4.79
CA ARG A 22 5.07 3.40 -4.73
C ARG A 22 4.67 4.42 -3.67
N GLY A 23 5.64 4.80 -2.84
CA GLY A 23 5.50 5.87 -1.87
C GLY A 23 5.90 7.24 -2.43
N ILE A 24 5.97 8.22 -1.53
CA ILE A 24 6.46 9.57 -1.80
C ILE A 24 7.87 9.50 -2.41
N ASN A 25 8.17 10.39 -3.36
CA ASN A 25 9.43 10.41 -4.10
C ASN A 25 9.75 9.10 -4.84
N ASN A 26 8.72 8.38 -5.30
CA ASN A 26 8.85 7.11 -6.03
C ASN A 26 9.51 5.98 -5.21
N ALA A 27 9.36 6.04 -3.88
CA ALA A 27 9.85 5.01 -2.97
C ALA A 27 9.29 3.64 -3.36
N ASP A 28 10.17 2.65 -3.58
CA ASP A 28 9.77 1.29 -3.90
C ASP A 28 9.33 0.55 -2.63
N LEU A 29 8.05 0.19 -2.54
CA LEU A 29 7.48 -0.61 -1.46
C LEU A 29 7.11 -2.04 -1.92
N GLY A 30 7.53 -2.42 -3.12
CA GLY A 30 7.39 -3.76 -3.67
C GLY A 30 6.02 -4.03 -4.30
N GLU A 31 5.70 -5.32 -4.42
CA GLU A 31 4.51 -5.82 -5.12
C GLU A 31 3.41 -6.19 -4.12
N ILE A 32 2.17 -5.80 -4.41
CA ILE A 32 0.98 -6.18 -3.63
C ILE A 32 0.78 -7.69 -3.71
N GLN A 33 0.88 -8.35 -2.57
CA GLN A 33 0.63 -9.79 -2.42
C GLN A 33 -0.81 -10.09 -2.02
N GLN A 34 -1.40 -9.23 -1.18
CA GLN A 34 -2.75 -9.41 -0.62
C GLN A 34 -3.39 -8.06 -0.31
N VAL A 35 -4.71 -8.01 -0.41
CA VAL A 35 -5.52 -6.89 0.05
C VAL A 35 -6.51 -7.41 1.10
N ASP A 36 -6.41 -6.87 2.31
CA ASP A 36 -7.33 -7.13 3.41
C ASP A 36 -8.35 -5.99 3.54
N GLU A 37 -9.24 -6.05 4.52
CA GLU A 37 -10.29 -5.04 4.71
C GLU A 37 -9.70 -3.62 4.82
N ASN A 38 -8.68 -3.44 5.67
CA ASN A 38 -8.15 -2.13 6.07
C ASN A 38 -6.71 -1.87 5.60
N PHE A 39 -5.98 -2.89 5.16
CA PHE A 39 -4.57 -2.78 4.78
C PHE A 39 -4.26 -3.56 3.50
N ILE A 40 -3.16 -3.20 2.86
CA ILE A 40 -2.54 -3.96 1.77
C ILE A 40 -1.23 -4.56 2.28
N LEU A 41 -0.97 -5.80 1.92
CA LEU A 41 0.32 -6.44 2.14
C LEU A 41 1.15 -6.31 0.86
N SER A 42 2.23 -5.55 0.91
CA SER A 42 3.23 -5.53 -0.16
C SER A 42 4.52 -6.22 0.26
N GLN A 43 5.27 -6.71 -0.73
CA GLN A 43 6.52 -7.42 -0.49
C GLN A 43 7.60 -6.93 -1.46
N LYS A 44 8.75 -6.55 -0.91
CA LYS A 44 9.92 -6.08 -1.64
C LYS A 44 11.06 -7.10 -1.58
N GLY A 45 11.73 -7.30 -2.71
CA GLY A 45 12.87 -8.20 -2.85
C GLY A 45 12.51 -9.68 -2.99
N THR A 46 13.49 -10.47 -3.43
CA THR A 46 13.37 -11.93 -3.65
C THR A 46 14.07 -12.77 -2.57
N ILE A 47 15.08 -12.21 -1.89
CA ILE A 47 15.85 -12.85 -0.81
C ILE A 47 15.75 -11.92 0.40
N GLY A 48 15.38 -12.45 1.58
CA GLY A 48 15.17 -11.60 2.77
C GLY A 48 14.03 -10.60 2.57
N LYS A 49 12.89 -11.10 2.08
CA LYS A 49 11.71 -10.32 1.70
C LYS A 49 11.28 -9.34 2.79
N GLU A 50 11.28 -8.05 2.48
CA GLU A 50 10.68 -7.01 3.32
C GLU A 50 9.17 -7.03 3.06
N LYS A 51 8.36 -7.16 4.11
CA LYS A 51 6.89 -7.11 4.00
C LYS A 51 6.37 -5.84 4.64
N PHE A 52 5.44 -5.16 3.99
CA PHE A 52 4.82 -3.94 4.51
C PHE A 52 3.30 -4.13 4.61
N TYR A 53 2.73 -3.79 5.76
CA TYR A 53 1.29 -3.74 6.02
C TYR A 53 0.83 -2.28 5.94
N ILE A 54 0.47 -1.83 4.74
CA ILE A 54 0.18 -0.42 4.47
C ILE A 54 -1.33 -0.16 4.63
N PRO A 55 -1.76 0.78 5.49
CA PRO A 55 -3.17 1.15 5.61
C PRO A 55 -3.74 1.71 4.31
N LYS A 56 -4.95 1.29 3.93
CA LYS A 56 -5.66 1.84 2.76
C LYS A 56 -5.94 3.33 2.88
N SER A 57 -6.02 3.86 4.10
CA SER A 57 -6.18 5.30 4.36
C SER A 57 -5.02 6.16 3.84
N LEU A 58 -3.86 5.55 3.60
CA LEU A 58 -2.66 6.22 3.06
C LEU A 58 -2.62 6.18 1.54
N VAL A 59 -3.56 5.49 0.89
CA VAL A 59 -3.60 5.37 -0.57
C VAL A 59 -4.02 6.71 -1.17
N SER A 60 -3.17 7.24 -2.05
CA SER A 60 -3.41 8.49 -2.75
C SER A 60 -4.25 8.25 -4.00
N TYR A 61 -3.79 7.36 -4.89
CA TYR A 61 -4.48 6.99 -6.14
C TYR A 61 -3.89 5.71 -6.74
N TYR A 62 -4.59 5.15 -7.73
CA TYR A 62 -4.14 4.03 -8.54
C TYR A 62 -4.19 4.42 -10.02
N ASP A 63 -3.11 4.21 -10.77
CA ASP A 63 -3.02 4.58 -12.20
C ASP A 63 -3.32 3.43 -13.17
N GLY A 64 -3.72 2.25 -12.66
CA GLY A 64 -3.93 1.03 -13.45
C GLY A 64 -2.72 0.08 -13.47
N ASN A 65 -1.55 0.55 -13.04
CA ASN A 65 -0.33 -0.26 -12.93
C ASN A 65 0.34 -0.14 -11.57
N ILE A 66 0.34 1.06 -10.98
CA ILE A 66 1.01 1.37 -9.72
C ILE A 66 0.00 1.96 -8.73
N LEU A 67 0.02 1.44 -7.52
CA LEU A 67 -0.71 2.00 -6.38
C LEU A 67 0.19 3.00 -5.65
N HIS A 68 -0.22 4.27 -5.64
CA HIS A 68 0.52 5.35 -5.01
C HIS A 68 0.01 5.57 -3.58
N VAL A 69 0.94 5.63 -2.64
CA VAL A 69 0.66 5.86 -1.21
C VAL A 69 1.39 7.08 -0.70
N SER A 70 0.76 7.82 0.22
CA SER A 70 1.26 9.06 0.80
C SER A 70 2.20 8.82 1.97
N ILE A 71 3.17 7.90 1.85
CA ILE A 71 4.21 7.64 2.86
C ILE A 71 5.60 7.57 2.24
N THR A 72 6.61 7.99 3.00
CA THR A 72 8.02 7.84 2.63
C THR A 72 8.53 6.41 2.84
N GLU A 73 9.68 6.05 2.24
CA GLU A 73 10.32 4.75 2.50
C GLU A 73 10.71 4.58 3.98
N GLU A 74 11.13 5.67 4.63
CA GLU A 74 11.51 5.66 6.05
C GLU A 74 10.31 5.37 6.95
N GLU A 75 9.17 6.04 6.73
CA GLU A 75 7.93 5.76 7.47
C GLU A 75 7.44 4.34 7.21
N ALA A 76 7.52 3.87 5.95
CA ALA A 76 7.18 2.49 5.60
C ALA A 76 7.99 1.47 6.41
N LYS A 77 9.31 1.65 6.49
CA LYS A 77 10.21 0.75 7.24
C LYS A 77 10.00 0.86 8.74
N ASN A 78 9.81 2.05 9.29
CA ASN A 78 9.72 2.23 10.74
C ASN A 78 8.34 1.85 11.32
N MET A 79 7.26 2.02 10.55
CA MET A 79 5.90 1.90 11.09
C MET A 79 5.10 0.72 10.52
N TYR A 80 5.38 0.33 9.28
CA TYR A 80 4.52 -0.59 8.54
C TYR A 80 5.23 -1.88 8.12
N MET A 81 6.55 -1.99 8.29
CA MET A 81 7.29 -3.21 7.96
C MET A 81 7.08 -4.31 9.01
N GLU A 82 7.00 -5.56 8.55
CA GLU A 82 6.91 -6.74 9.41
C GLU A 82 8.14 -6.82 10.32
N GLY A 83 7.91 -6.83 11.64
CA GLY A 83 8.98 -6.84 12.64
C GLY A 83 9.48 -5.46 13.06
N SER A 84 8.90 -4.38 12.53
CA SER A 84 9.14 -3.03 13.06
C SER A 84 8.48 -2.92 14.43
N SER A 85 9.31 -2.93 15.47
CA SER A 85 8.86 -2.59 16.82
C SER A 85 8.30 -1.17 16.80
N PRO A 86 7.08 -0.92 17.29
CA PRO A 86 6.61 0.45 17.46
C PRO A 86 7.63 1.19 18.34
N ILE A 87 8.02 2.39 17.92
CA ILE A 87 8.73 3.30 18.82
C ILE A 87 7.71 3.64 19.92
N VAL A 88 7.91 3.05 21.09
CA VAL A 88 7.16 3.35 22.33
C VAL A 88 7.59 4.69 22.90
#